data_AF-A0A7W8YEX7-F1
#
_entry.id   AF-A0A7W8YEX7-F1
#
_cell.length_a   1.000
_cell.length_b   1.000
_cell.length_c   1.000
_cell.angle_alpha   90.00
_cell.angle_beta   90.00
_cell.angle_gamma   90.00
#
_symmetry.space_group_name_H-M   'P 1'
#
loop_
_entity.id
_entity.type
_entity.pdbx_description
1 polymer ?
#
loop_
_entity_poly.entity_id
_entity_poly.type
_entity_poly.pdbx_seq_one_letter_code
_entity_poly.pdbx_strand_id
1 'polypeptide(L)' 'METLELLFASLVRETAASIRDHHVPFAIRQDEQAYYAWMDAHPIDGYVQEAYREIEETAQQLRSIRAG' A
#
# COMPACT_ATOMS: atom_id res chain seq x y z
N MET A 1 5.31 -23.17 2.70
CA MET A 1 5.01 -21.75 2.45
C MET A 1 5.79 -21.38 1.21
N GLU A 2 5.10 -21.34 0.08
CA GLU A 2 5.67 -21.28 -1.26
C GLU A 2 6.20 -19.87 -1.55
N THR A 3 7.33 -19.74 -2.23
CA THR A 3 7.99 -18.45 -2.56
C THR A 3 7.03 -17.39 -3.11
N LEU A 4 5.98 -17.79 -3.83
CA LEU A 4 4.95 -16.90 -4.36
C LEU A 4 4.14 -16.19 -3.27
N GLU A 5 3.82 -16.88 -2.16
CA GLU A 5 3.09 -16.30 -1.03
C GLU A 5 3.91 -15.18 -0.37
N LEU A 6 5.23 -15.38 -0.26
CA LEU A 6 6.16 -14.38 0.29
C LEU A 6 6.30 -13.16 -0.62
N LEU A 7 6.41 -13.38 -1.94
CA LEU A 7 6.48 -12.29 -2.92
C LEU A 7 5.19 -11.47 -2.91
N PHE A 8 4.05 -12.14 -2.86
CA PHE A 8 2.75 -11.48 -2.78
C PHE A 8 2.59 -10.69 -1.48
N ALA A 9 2.98 -11.25 -0.34
CA ALA A 9 2.97 -10.54 0.92
C ALA A 9 3.88 -9.28 0.90
N SER A 10 5.04 -9.35 0.24
CA SER A 10 5.91 -8.18 0.06
C SER A 10 5.21 -7.09 -0.75
N LEU A 11 4.62 -7.46 -1.89
CA LEU A 11 3.91 -6.53 -2.76
C LEU A 11 2.77 -5.82 -2.02
N VAL A 12 1.94 -6.58 -1.30
CA VAL A 12 0.84 -6.01 -0.49
C VAL A 12 1.37 -5.02 0.54
N ARG A 13 2.48 -5.34 1.22
CA ARG A 13 3.08 -4.45 2.23
C ARG A 13 3.64 -3.17 1.61
N GLU A 14 4.29 -3.26 0.46
CA GLU A 14 4.84 -2.11 -0.26
C GLU A 14 3.74 -1.19 -0.77
N THR A 15 2.69 -1.76 -1.37
CA THR A 15 1.51 -1.00 -1.82
C THR A 15 0.80 -0.32 -0.64
N ALA A 16 0.60 -1.03 0.48
CA ALA A 16 -0.01 -0.45 1.68
C ALA A 16 0.80 0.72 2.25
N ALA A 17 2.13 0.60 2.27
CA ALA A 17 3.02 1.69 2.68
C ALA A 17 2.90 2.89 1.74
N SER A 18 2.91 2.66 0.43
CA SER A 18 2.70 3.72 -0.57
C SER A 18 1.37 4.44 -0.35
N ILE A 19 0.27 3.70 -0.20
CA ILE A 19 -1.07 4.29 0.04
C ILE A 19 -1.04 5.15 1.31
N ARG A 20 -0.53 4.62 2.43
CA ARG A 20 -0.41 5.38 3.67
C ARG A 20 0.41 6.65 3.49
N ASP A 21 1.55 6.57 2.81
CA ASP A 21 2.43 7.72 2.62
C ASP A 21 1.77 8.83 1.77
N HIS A 22 0.83 8.48 0.88
CA HIS A 22 -0.01 9.45 0.17
C HIS A 22 -1.06 10.12 1.08
N HIS A 23 -1.47 9.48 2.17
CA HIS A 23 -2.42 10.04 3.13
C HIS A 23 -1.77 10.97 4.16
N VAL A 24 -0.43 10.98 4.25
CA VAL A 24 0.31 11.87 5.15
C VAL A 24 0.01 13.33 4.78
N PRO A 25 -0.50 14.15 5.73
CA PRO A 25 -0.75 15.56 5.48
C PRO A 25 0.51 16.29 5.03
N PHE A 26 0.41 17.08 3.96
CA PHE A 26 1.54 17.83 3.42
C PHE A 26 2.26 18.70 4.48
N ALA A 27 1.47 19.33 5.37
CA ALA A 27 1.96 20.23 6.41
C ALA A 27 2.91 19.56 7.43
N ILE A 28 2.81 18.23 7.62
CA ILE A 28 3.62 17.52 8.62
C ILE A 28 4.79 16.73 7.99
N ARG A 29 4.88 16.70 6.66
CA ARG A 29 5.82 15.81 5.94
C ARG A 29 7.29 16.12 6.20
N GLN A 30 7.61 17.37 6.55
CA GLN A 30 8.97 17.82 6.88
C GLN A 30 9.21 17.98 8.39
N ASP A 31 8.17 17.81 9.20
CA ASP A 31 8.29 17.79 10.67
C ASP A 31 8.41 16.34 11.11
N GLU A 32 9.63 15.94 11.47
CA GLU A 32 9.94 14.55 11.81
C GLU A 32 9.12 14.04 13.01
N GLN A 33 8.89 14.88 14.02
CA GLN A 33 8.13 14.48 15.20
C GLN A 33 6.65 14.32 14.87
N ALA A 34 6.07 15.27 14.13
CA ALA A 34 4.68 15.19 13.71
C ALA A 34 4.45 14.03 12.72
N TYR A 35 5.42 13.77 11.84
CA TYR A 35 5.39 12.64 10.90
C TYR A 35 5.34 11.31 11.64
N TYR A 36 6.26 11.05 12.57
CA TYR A 36 6.26 9.78 13.30
C TYR A 36 5.03 9.62 14.20
N ALA A 37 4.57 10.69 14.86
CA ALA A 37 3.32 10.64 15.64
C ALA A 37 2.11 10.30 14.77
N TRP A 38 2.07 10.80 13.53
CA TRP A 38 1.03 10.44 12.57
C TRP A 38 1.14 8.98 12.12
N MET A 39 2.36 8.49 11.88
CA MET A 39 2.63 7.11 11.47
C MET A 39 2.22 6.09 12.54
N ASP A 40 2.42 6.43 13.82
CA ASP A 40 1.96 5.60 14.95
C ASP A 40 0.43 5.56 15.06
N ALA A 41 -0.24 6.67 14.73
CA ALA A 41 -1.71 6.74 14.72
C ALA A 41 -2.36 6.09 13.48
N HIS A 42 -1.59 5.85 12.41
CA HIS A 42 -2.07 5.31 11.13
C HIS A 42 -1.27 4.05 10.75
N PRO A 43 -1.51 2.93 11.48
CA PRO A 43 -0.77 1.70 11.27
C PRO A 43 -1.03 1.08 9.88
N ILE A 44 -0.05 0.33 9.38
CA ILE A 44 -0.05 -0.23 8.02
C ILE A 44 -1.21 -1.21 7.79
N ASP A 45 -1.64 -1.93 8.83
CA ASP A 45 -2.72 -2.91 8.77
C ASP A 45 -4.04 -2.32 8.25
N GLY A 46 -4.33 -1.05 8.57
CA GLY A 46 -5.47 -0.32 8.02
C GLY A 46 -5.43 -0.15 6.49
N TYR A 47 -4.24 -0.10 5.90
CA TYR A 47 -4.03 0.11 4.47
C TYR A 47 -3.85 -1.19 3.67
N VAL A 48 -3.71 -2.32 4.35
CA VAL A 48 -3.52 -3.64 3.71
C VAL A 48 -4.72 -4.00 2.84
N GLN A 49 -5.94 -3.77 3.30
CA GLN A 49 -7.16 -4.07 2.53
C GLN A 49 -7.27 -3.23 1.25
N GLU A 50 -6.89 -1.95 1.33
CA GLU A 50 -6.85 -1.07 0.16
C GLU A 50 -5.78 -1.53 -0.84
N ALA A 51 -4.62 -1.95 -0.34
CA ALA A 51 -3.56 -2.52 -1.18
C ALA A 51 -4.00 -3.79 -1.92
N TYR A 52 -4.72 -4.70 -1.26
CA TYR A 52 -5.32 -5.86 -1.92
C TYR A 52 -6.24 -5.44 -3.08
N ARG A 53 -7.14 -4.48 -2.83
CA ARG A 53 -8.07 -3.97 -3.84
C ARG A 53 -7.33 -3.37 -5.05
N GLU A 54 -6.32 -2.53 -4.83
CA GLU A 54 -5.55 -1.91 -5.92
C GLU A 54 -4.78 -2.94 -6.77
N ILE A 55 -4.20 -3.95 -6.12
CA ILE A 55 -3.48 -5.04 -6.81
C ILE A 55 -4.44 -5.84 -7.68
N GLU A 56 -5.63 -6.17 -7.17
CA GLU A 56 -6.66 -6.91 -7.92
C GLU A 56 -7.21 -6.10 -9.10
N GLU A 57 -7.50 -4.81 -8.89
CA GLU A 57 -7.96 -3.90 -9.94
C GLU A 57 -6.92 -3.80 -11.07
N THR A 58 -5.65 -3.64 -10.72
CA THR A 58 -4.53 -3.60 -11.67
C THR A 58 -4.41 -4.92 -12.42
N ALA A 59 -4.46 -6.05 -11.73
CA ALA A 59 -4.41 -7.37 -12.36
C ALA A 59 -5.56 -7.58 -13.35
N GLN A 60 -6.75 -7.08 -13.03
CA GLN A 60 -7.90 -7.15 -13.92
C GLN A 60 -7.73 -6.31 -15.19
N GLN A 61 -7.20 -5.09 -15.07
CA GLN A 61 -6.89 -4.22 -16.21
C GLN A 61 -5.83 -4.85 -17.14
N LEU A 62 -4.80 -5.48 -16.59
CA LEU A 62 -3.79 -6.18 -17.40
C LEU A 62 -4.39 -7.35 -18.17
N ARG A 63 -5.32 -8.11 -17.55
CA ARG A 63 -6.04 -9.20 -18.22
C ARG A 63 -6.91 -8.70 -19.35
N SER A 64 -7.60 -7.57 -19.19
CA SER A 64 -8.45 -7.01 -20.25
C SER A 64 -7.62 -6.51 -21.43
N ILE A 65 -6.48 -5.85 -21.19
CA ILE A 65 -5.55 -5.42 -22.24
C ILE A 65 -5.03 -6.61 -23.06
N ARG A 66 -4.71 -7.73 -22.40
CA ARG A 66 -4.19 -8.93 -23.09
C ARG A 66 -5.26 -9.66 -23.93
N ALA A 67 -6.54 -9.47 -23.62
CA ALA A 67 -7.64 -10.15 -24.27
C ALA A 67 -8.22 -9.41 -25.49
N GLY A 68 -7.82 -8.15 -25.71
CA GLY A 68 -8.19 -7.33 -26.88
C GLY A 68 -7.06 -7.23 -27.88
#